data_AF-N1WF95-F1
#
_entry.id   AF-N1WF95-F1
#
_cell.length_a   1.000
_cell.length_b   1.000
_cell.length_c   1.000
_cell.angle_alpha   90.00
_cell.angle_beta   90.00
_cell.angle_gamma   90.00
#
_symmetry.space_group_name_H-M   'P 1'
#
loop_
_entity.id
_entity.type
_entity.pdbx_description
1 polymer ?
#
loop_
_entity_poly.entity_id
_entity_poly.type
_entity_poly.pdbx_seq_one_letter_code
_entity_poly.pdbx_strand_id
1 'polypeptide(L)'
;MDRGKFSSFSGLKSLFLVCFLFFTCSPEWIRKLPPNSMLETDPEKIPGGMYVRNRPERSHRNTLFYKNTVQERIFLNPKDHTFEKSMRREVKDVNEYTTHIVSGKGKYSVSGNWVLLETDQKGETLFPGNGEAFQIEYRPFRHKLLYHYDSSTKTLVPLLYESGYKEKTYGLLDGVNEPYSEDRYFQIARKNFLKKEFQFHAYFYKP
;
A
#
# COMPACT_ATOMS: atom_id res chain seq x y z
N MET A 1 5.20 67.26 36.80
CA MET A 1 6.39 66.70 36.15
C MET A 1 6.61 65.32 36.71
N ASP A 2 6.21 64.27 35.99
CA ASP A 2 7.17 63.27 35.55
C ASP A 2 6.56 62.41 34.43
N ARG A 3 7.43 62.01 33.50
CA ARG A 3 7.09 61.42 32.21
C ARG A 3 7.14 59.88 32.28
N GLY A 4 6.23 59.25 31.53
CA GLY A 4 6.55 58.01 30.82
C GLY A 4 5.88 56.75 31.37
N LYS A 5 4.92 56.20 30.63
CA LYS A 5 5.18 55.21 29.56
C LYS A 5 3.84 54.81 28.92
N PHE A 6 3.68 55.16 27.65
CA PHE A 6 2.67 54.56 26.77
C PHE A 6 3.10 53.12 26.49
N SER A 7 2.34 52.13 26.97
CA SER A 7 2.45 50.75 26.50
C SER A 7 1.37 50.50 25.43
N SER A 8 1.89 50.34 24.21
CA SER A 8 1.27 49.95 22.96
C SER A 8 0.02 49.05 23.05
N PHE A 9 -1.09 49.56 22.52
CA PHE A 9 -2.15 48.76 21.90
C PHE A 9 -1.62 48.19 20.57
N SER A 10 -1.40 46.88 20.47
CA SER A 10 -1.59 46.11 19.23
C SER A 10 -1.22 44.65 19.46
N GLY A 11 -2.16 43.76 19.17
CA GLY A 11 -1.93 42.32 19.29
C GLY A 11 -3.19 41.47 19.39
N LEU A 12 -4.33 41.95 18.89
CA LEU A 12 -5.56 41.17 18.80
C LEU A 12 -5.97 41.01 17.34
N LYS A 13 -5.15 40.36 16.50
CA LYS A 13 -5.58 39.76 15.22
C LYS A 13 -4.65 38.60 14.87
N SER A 14 -5.23 37.47 14.48
CA SER A 14 -4.56 36.30 13.88
C SER A 14 -4.03 35.21 14.80
N LEU A 15 -4.91 34.61 15.62
CA LEU A 15 -4.77 33.19 15.97
C LEU A 15 -6.07 32.42 15.68
N PHE A 16 -6.79 32.83 14.65
CA PHE A 16 -7.80 32.00 14.01
C PHE A 16 -7.13 31.28 12.84
N LEU A 17 -7.28 29.95 12.81
CA LEU A 17 -7.32 29.15 11.58
C LEU A 17 -6.02 28.62 10.94
N VAL A 18 -5.01 28.22 11.72
CA VAL A 18 -3.89 27.39 11.19
C VAL A 18 -3.60 26.20 12.11
N CYS A 19 -4.62 25.38 12.38
CA CYS A 19 -4.45 24.04 12.97
C CYS A 19 -5.38 22.98 12.34
N PHE A 20 -5.84 23.19 11.11
CA PHE A 20 -6.39 22.11 10.26
C PHE A 20 -5.29 21.49 9.37
N LEU A 21 -4.07 21.40 9.91
CA LEU A 21 -2.92 20.83 9.23
C LEU A 21 -3.06 19.29 9.22
N PHE A 22 -3.42 18.78 8.04
CA PHE A 22 -3.04 17.47 7.50
C PHE A 22 -3.64 16.20 8.14
N PHE A 23 -4.96 16.10 8.22
CA PHE A 23 -5.57 14.80 7.93
C PHE A 23 -5.70 14.68 6.40
N THR A 24 -4.63 14.26 5.74
CA THR A 24 -4.69 13.85 4.32
C THR A 24 -5.50 12.56 4.23
N CYS A 25 -6.83 12.70 4.29
CA CYS A 25 -7.73 11.59 4.01
C CYS A 25 -7.55 11.24 2.53
N SER A 26 -7.12 10.02 2.25
CA SER A 26 -7.03 9.54 0.87
C SER A 26 -8.39 9.67 0.19
N PRO A 27 -8.44 10.06 -1.09
CA PRO A 27 -9.72 10.30 -1.76
C PRO A 27 -10.54 9.01 -1.83
N GLU A 28 -11.86 9.12 -1.62
CA GLU A 28 -12.74 7.95 -1.44
C GLU A 28 -12.78 7.03 -2.68
N TRP A 29 -12.54 7.56 -3.88
CA TRP A 29 -12.62 6.80 -5.12
C TRP A 29 -11.61 5.64 -5.19
N ILE A 30 -10.47 5.70 -4.47
CA ILE A 30 -9.51 4.58 -4.40
C ILE A 30 -10.03 3.40 -3.57
N ARG A 31 -11.24 3.50 -3.02
CA ARG A 31 -11.92 2.47 -2.22
C ARG A 31 -13.06 1.80 -2.98
N LYS A 32 -13.28 2.19 -4.24
CA LYS A 32 -14.39 1.76 -5.10
C LYS A 32 -13.88 1.41 -6.49
N LEU A 33 -14.62 0.58 -7.20
CA LEU A 33 -14.39 0.38 -8.63
C LEU A 33 -14.96 1.56 -9.42
N PRO A 34 -14.42 1.85 -10.63
CA PRO A 34 -15.03 2.82 -11.53
C PRO A 34 -16.49 2.45 -11.81
N PRO A 35 -17.43 3.42 -11.72
CA PRO A 35 -18.82 3.18 -12.04
C PRO A 35 -18.96 2.91 -13.54
N ASN A 36 -19.60 1.80 -13.91
CA ASN A 36 -19.92 1.43 -15.30
C ASN A 36 -18.72 1.52 -16.25
N SER A 37 -17.75 0.60 -16.15
CA SER A 37 -16.72 0.53 -17.20
C SER A 37 -17.38 0.16 -18.53
N MET A 38 -17.44 1.12 -19.45
CA MET A 38 -17.66 0.84 -20.88
C MET A 38 -16.55 -0.04 -21.48
N LEU A 39 -15.47 -0.29 -20.71
CA LEU A 39 -14.47 -1.31 -20.97
C LEU A 39 -15.02 -2.66 -20.50
N GLU A 40 -15.14 -3.62 -21.42
CA GLU A 40 -15.54 -5.01 -21.13
C GLU A 40 -14.88 -5.48 -19.84
N THR A 41 -15.72 -5.90 -18.90
CA THR A 41 -15.27 -6.59 -17.69
C THR A 41 -14.95 -8.00 -18.12
N ASP A 42 -13.80 -8.20 -18.74
CA ASP A 42 -13.27 -9.53 -19.00
C ASP A 42 -12.37 -9.94 -17.83
N PRO A 43 -12.89 -10.65 -16.82
CA PRO A 43 -12.09 -11.14 -15.71
C PRO A 43 -10.99 -12.11 -16.16
N GLU A 44 -11.03 -12.69 -17.37
CA GLU A 44 -9.93 -13.50 -17.92
C GLU A 44 -8.70 -12.66 -18.26
N LYS A 45 -8.87 -11.34 -18.42
CA LYS A 45 -7.77 -10.42 -18.76
C LYS A 45 -6.77 -10.24 -17.62
N ILE A 46 -7.19 -10.45 -16.36
CA ILE A 46 -6.34 -10.38 -15.18
C ILE A 46 -6.07 -11.80 -14.69
N PRO A 47 -4.86 -12.33 -14.90
CA PRO A 47 -4.58 -13.72 -14.57
C PRO A 47 -4.68 -13.96 -13.07
N GLY A 48 -5.48 -14.94 -12.68
CA GLY A 48 -5.40 -15.51 -11.34
C GLY A 48 -4.01 -16.08 -11.07
N GLY A 49 -3.62 -16.16 -9.80
CA GLY A 49 -2.31 -16.67 -9.39
C GLY A 49 -1.54 -15.73 -8.49
N MET A 50 -0.22 -15.92 -8.45
CA MET A 50 0.65 -15.26 -7.48
C MET A 50 1.24 -13.96 -8.06
N TYR A 51 1.15 -12.89 -7.30
CA TYR A 51 1.80 -11.61 -7.58
C TYR A 51 2.77 -11.29 -6.45
N VAL A 52 4.05 -11.06 -6.77
CA VAL A 52 5.11 -10.89 -5.77
C VAL A 52 5.78 -9.54 -5.93
N ARG A 53 6.03 -8.87 -4.82
CA ARG A 53 6.77 -7.62 -4.79
C ARG A 53 8.27 -7.90 -4.71
N ASN A 54 9.03 -7.34 -5.64
CA ASN A 54 10.48 -7.49 -5.65
C ASN A 54 11.10 -6.51 -4.65
N ARG A 55 11.42 -6.98 -3.44
CA ARG A 55 12.17 -6.22 -2.43
C ARG A 55 13.53 -6.87 -2.19
N PRO A 56 14.64 -6.14 -2.42
CA PRO A 56 15.95 -6.65 -2.06
C PRO A 56 16.10 -6.67 -0.53
N GLU A 57 16.94 -7.59 -0.05
CA GLU A 57 17.42 -7.58 1.34
C GLU A 57 18.09 -6.22 1.64
N ARG A 58 17.81 -5.68 2.82
CA ARG A 58 18.46 -4.46 3.31
C ARG A 58 19.32 -4.77 4.51
N SER A 59 20.54 -4.25 4.50
CA SER A 59 21.43 -4.19 5.67
C SER A 59 21.62 -2.74 6.10
N HIS A 60 21.94 -2.51 7.38
CA HIS A 60 22.40 -1.19 7.80
C HIS A 60 23.83 -0.99 7.27
N ARG A 61 24.19 0.27 7.01
CA ARG A 61 25.57 0.62 6.63
C ARG A 61 26.49 0.23 7.79
N ASN A 62 27.52 -0.56 7.51
CA ASN A 62 28.55 -1.04 8.45
C ASN A 62 28.15 -2.18 9.41
N THR A 63 27.05 -2.89 9.17
CA THR A 63 26.69 -4.10 9.96
C THR A 63 26.90 -5.37 9.14
N LEU A 64 27.77 -6.28 9.61
CA LEU A 64 28.01 -7.56 8.95
C LEU A 64 26.86 -8.57 9.18
N PHE A 65 26.15 -8.44 10.30
CA PHE A 65 25.19 -9.45 10.78
C PHE A 65 23.72 -9.06 10.60
N TYR A 66 23.43 -7.75 10.51
CA TYR A 66 22.05 -7.29 10.36
C TYR A 66 21.53 -7.53 8.92
N LYS A 67 20.46 -8.30 8.82
CA LYS A 67 19.73 -8.57 7.57
C LYS A 67 18.24 -8.37 7.79
N ASN A 68 17.61 -7.56 6.93
CA ASN A 68 16.17 -7.34 6.90
C ASN A 68 15.61 -7.76 5.55
N THR A 69 14.89 -8.88 5.55
CA THR A 69 14.26 -9.46 4.38
C THR A 69 12.76 -9.25 4.48
N VAL A 70 12.15 -8.68 3.44
CA VAL A 70 10.69 -8.52 3.39
C VAL A 70 10.15 -9.12 2.11
N GLN A 71 9.27 -10.09 2.25
CA GLN A 71 8.55 -10.74 1.17
C GLN A 71 7.09 -10.31 1.23
N GLU A 72 6.54 -9.88 0.10
CA GLU A 72 5.13 -9.55 0.00
C GLU A 72 4.53 -10.17 -1.26
N ARG A 73 3.32 -10.70 -1.10
CA ARG A 73 2.62 -11.37 -2.18
C ARG A 73 1.11 -11.18 -2.08
N ILE A 74 0.46 -11.24 -3.23
CA ILE A 74 -0.99 -11.28 -3.40
C ILE A 74 -1.29 -12.53 -4.22
N PHE A 75 -2.13 -13.41 -3.71
CA PHE A 75 -2.68 -14.53 -4.45
C PHE A 75 -4.11 -14.22 -4.82
N LEU A 76 -4.42 -14.18 -6.12
CA LEU A 76 -5.77 -13.99 -6.65
C LEU A 76 -6.32 -15.36 -7.06
N ASN A 77 -7.44 -15.77 -6.46
CA ASN A 77 -8.14 -16.99 -6.84
C ASN A 77 -9.29 -16.68 -7.82
N PRO A 78 -9.17 -17.06 -9.10
CA PRO A 78 -10.19 -16.73 -10.10
C PRO A 78 -11.47 -17.56 -9.97
N LYS A 79 -11.44 -18.69 -9.24
CA LYS A 79 -12.60 -19.59 -9.14
C LYS A 79 -13.73 -19.01 -8.27
N ASP A 80 -13.37 -18.30 -7.21
CA ASP A 80 -14.30 -17.78 -6.20
C ASP A 80 -14.16 -16.27 -5.99
N HIS A 81 -13.33 -15.61 -6.80
CA HIS A 81 -13.00 -14.18 -6.68
C HIS A 81 -12.51 -13.79 -5.28
N THR A 82 -11.75 -14.68 -4.64
CA THR A 82 -11.09 -14.41 -3.35
C THR A 82 -9.62 -14.08 -3.53
N PHE A 83 -9.05 -13.41 -2.53
CA PHE A 83 -7.61 -13.19 -2.50
C PHE A 83 -7.03 -13.42 -1.11
N GLU A 84 -5.73 -13.70 -1.08
CA GLU A 84 -4.91 -13.57 0.12
C GLU A 84 -3.74 -12.64 -0.17
N LYS A 85 -3.56 -11.61 0.66
CA LYS A 85 -2.40 -10.75 0.63
C LYS A 85 -1.60 -10.93 1.90
N SER A 86 -0.30 -11.21 1.75
CA SER A 86 0.58 -11.51 2.88
C SER A 86 1.92 -10.76 2.78
N MET A 87 2.46 -10.44 3.95
CA MET A 87 3.76 -9.84 4.16
C MET A 87 4.48 -10.65 5.22
N ARG A 88 5.71 -11.08 4.92
CA ARG A 88 6.62 -11.74 5.85
C ARG A 88 7.89 -10.90 5.93
N ARG A 89 8.21 -10.43 7.13
CA ARG A 89 9.43 -9.70 7.43
C ARG A 89 10.29 -10.52 8.38
N GLU A 90 11.54 -10.72 8.00
CA GLU A 90 12.55 -11.41 8.77
C GLU A 90 13.67 -10.43 9.09
N VAL A 91 13.96 -10.25 10.38
CA VAL A 91 15.07 -9.43 10.85
C VAL A 91 16.04 -10.34 11.59
N LYS A 92 17.25 -10.48 11.07
CA LYS A 92 18.37 -11.18 11.69
C LYS A 92 19.39 -10.17 12.14
N ASP A 93 19.86 -10.30 13.37
CA ASP A 93 20.98 -9.58 13.97
C ASP A 93 21.78 -10.54 14.86
N VAL A 94 22.90 -10.10 15.43
CA VAL A 94 23.86 -10.94 16.17
C VAL A 94 23.20 -11.86 17.19
N ASN A 95 22.21 -11.36 17.94
CA ASN A 95 21.54 -12.10 19.02
C ASN A 95 20.02 -12.25 18.81
N GLU A 96 19.49 -11.74 17.70
CA GLU A 96 18.05 -11.65 17.49
C GLU A 96 17.67 -12.12 16.10
N TYR A 97 16.73 -13.06 16.04
CA TYR A 97 16.03 -13.37 14.81
C TYR A 97 14.55 -13.18 15.09
N THR A 98 13.87 -12.32 14.34
CA THR A 98 12.42 -12.10 14.47
C THR A 98 11.75 -12.29 13.13
N THR A 99 10.58 -12.92 13.16
CA THR A 99 9.70 -13.08 12.01
C THR A 99 8.38 -12.40 12.32
N HIS A 100 8.00 -11.42 11.50
CA HIS A 100 6.73 -10.71 11.56
C HIS A 100 5.92 -11.06 10.31
N ILE A 101 4.70 -11.55 10.51
CA ILE A 101 3.81 -11.94 9.42
C ILE A 101 2.49 -11.21 9.57
N VAL A 102 2.04 -10.63 8.46
CA VAL A 102 0.71 -10.03 8.33
C VAL A 102 0.05 -10.67 7.13
N SER A 103 -1.13 -11.25 7.30
CA SER A 103 -1.93 -11.83 6.21
C SER A 103 -3.36 -11.32 6.32
N GLY A 104 -3.95 -10.97 5.19
CA GLY A 104 -5.38 -10.69 5.13
C GLY A 104 -6.00 -11.33 3.91
N LYS A 105 -7.30 -11.57 4.06
CA LYS A 105 -8.13 -12.33 3.13
C LYS A 105 -9.39 -11.53 2.85
N GLY A 106 -10.02 -11.84 1.72
CA GLY A 106 -11.30 -11.27 1.36
C GLY A 106 -11.63 -11.51 -0.10
N LYS A 107 -12.43 -10.62 -0.68
CA LYS A 107 -12.87 -10.71 -2.07
C LYS A 107 -12.19 -9.66 -2.93
N TYR A 108 -12.03 -9.97 -4.20
CA TYR A 108 -11.62 -8.98 -5.18
C TYR A 108 -12.65 -8.83 -6.28
N SER A 109 -12.75 -7.63 -6.79
CA SER A 109 -13.63 -7.29 -7.91
C SER A 109 -12.82 -6.58 -8.99
N VAL A 110 -13.21 -6.73 -10.25
CA VAL A 110 -12.47 -6.18 -11.40
C VAL A 110 -13.40 -5.30 -12.23
N SER A 111 -12.85 -4.21 -12.77
CA SER A 111 -13.50 -3.38 -13.79
C SER A 111 -12.44 -2.82 -14.73
N GLY A 112 -12.38 -3.32 -15.97
CA GLY A 112 -11.29 -3.03 -16.89
C GLY A 112 -9.93 -3.41 -16.29
N ASN A 113 -9.00 -2.45 -16.24
CA ASN A 113 -7.68 -2.64 -15.63
C ASN A 113 -7.66 -2.45 -14.10
N TRP A 114 -8.80 -2.14 -13.47
CA TRP A 114 -8.89 -1.84 -12.05
C TRP A 114 -9.26 -3.08 -11.25
N VAL A 115 -8.50 -3.34 -10.18
CA VAL A 115 -8.74 -4.44 -9.25
C VAL A 115 -8.97 -3.85 -7.86
N LEU A 116 -10.15 -4.04 -7.31
CA LEU A 116 -10.46 -3.64 -5.94
C LEU A 116 -10.26 -4.85 -5.03
N LEU A 117 -9.37 -4.73 -4.05
CA LEU A 117 -9.22 -5.72 -2.98
C LEU A 117 -10.04 -5.28 -1.77
N GLU A 118 -11.01 -6.10 -1.37
CA GLU A 118 -11.87 -5.89 -0.20
C GLU A 118 -11.51 -6.90 0.88
N THR A 119 -10.68 -6.48 1.83
CA THR A 119 -10.23 -7.31 2.94
C THR A 119 -11.26 -7.31 4.06
N ASP A 120 -11.74 -8.49 4.45
CA ASP A 120 -12.69 -8.70 5.54
C ASP A 120 -12.07 -9.34 6.78
N GLN A 121 -10.87 -9.93 6.64
CA GLN A 121 -10.13 -10.58 7.70
C GLN A 121 -8.65 -10.23 7.65
N LYS A 122 -8.04 -9.95 8.81
CA LYS A 122 -6.59 -9.77 8.97
C LYS A 122 -6.09 -10.55 10.17
N GLY A 123 -4.97 -11.23 9.99
CA GLY A 123 -4.18 -11.80 11.07
C GLY A 123 -2.75 -11.27 11.05
N GLU A 124 -2.15 -11.19 12.23
CA GLU A 124 -0.83 -10.63 12.45
C GLU A 124 -0.14 -11.39 13.57
N THR A 125 1.11 -11.80 13.36
CA THR A 125 1.90 -12.53 14.35
C THR A 125 3.36 -12.10 14.29
N LEU A 126 4.02 -12.10 15.44
CA LEU A 126 5.42 -11.77 15.62
C LEU A 126 6.04 -12.83 16.52
N PHE A 127 7.12 -13.47 16.09
CA PHE A 127 7.80 -14.48 16.89
C PHE A 127 9.32 -14.47 16.69
N PRO A 128 10.08 -14.88 17.72
CA PRO A 128 11.51 -15.08 17.61
C PRO A 128 11.82 -16.34 16.80
N GLY A 129 12.93 -16.30 16.09
CA GLY A 129 13.36 -17.13 14.98
C GLY A 129 13.43 -18.65 15.13
N ASN A 130 13.23 -19.15 16.34
CA ASN A 130 13.26 -20.57 16.68
C ASN A 130 11.88 -21.08 17.18
N GLY A 131 10.82 -20.27 17.05
CA GLY A 131 9.46 -20.64 17.45
C GLY A 131 8.83 -21.72 16.56
N GLU A 132 7.94 -22.51 17.14
CA GLU A 132 7.16 -23.56 16.45
C GLU A 132 6.26 -23.00 15.33
N ALA A 133 5.67 -23.91 14.55
CA ALA A 133 4.67 -23.60 13.54
C ALA A 133 3.58 -22.68 14.12
N PHE A 134 3.51 -21.45 13.62
CA PHE A 134 2.57 -20.45 14.08
C PHE A 134 1.22 -20.63 13.39
N GLN A 135 0.13 -20.47 14.14
CA GLN A 135 -1.19 -20.28 13.57
C GLN A 135 -1.50 -18.78 13.53
N ILE A 136 -1.89 -18.28 12.36
CA ILE A 136 -2.37 -16.90 12.24
C ILE A 136 -3.82 -16.87 12.69
N GLU A 137 -4.11 -16.20 13.80
CA GLU A 137 -5.48 -15.86 14.18
C GLU A 137 -5.99 -14.71 13.32
N TYR A 138 -7.04 -14.97 12.55
CA TYR A 138 -7.71 -13.94 11.76
C TYR A 138 -8.80 -13.27 12.57
N ARG A 139 -8.83 -11.94 12.53
CA ARG A 139 -9.87 -11.12 13.14
C ARG A 139 -10.60 -10.32 12.07
N PRO A 140 -11.87 -9.95 12.30
CA PRO A 140 -12.59 -9.05 11.41
C PRO A 140 -11.78 -7.78 11.15
N PHE A 141 -11.66 -7.41 9.89
CA PHE A 141 -10.93 -6.24 9.42
C PHE A 141 -11.70 -5.65 8.25
N ARG A 142 -11.68 -4.33 8.08
CA ARG A 142 -12.36 -3.69 6.94
C ARG A 142 -11.38 -2.77 6.25
N HIS A 143 -10.95 -3.17 5.07
CA HIS A 143 -10.02 -2.40 4.27
C HIS A 143 -10.31 -2.63 2.80
N LYS A 144 -10.34 -1.54 2.04
CA LYS A 144 -10.50 -1.59 0.60
C LYS A 144 -9.38 -0.79 -0.02
N LEU A 145 -8.70 -1.33 -1.02
CA LEU A 145 -7.74 -0.54 -1.79
C LEU A 145 -7.81 -0.93 -3.25
N LEU A 146 -7.88 0.07 -4.10
CA LEU A 146 -7.85 -0.07 -5.54
C LEU A 146 -6.41 -0.28 -6.00
N TYR A 147 -6.27 -1.15 -6.99
CA TYR A 147 -5.05 -1.46 -7.69
C TYR A 147 -5.30 -1.29 -9.19
N HIS A 148 -4.24 -1.02 -9.92
CA HIS A 148 -4.25 -1.00 -11.36
C HIS A 148 -3.38 -2.12 -11.91
N TYR A 149 -3.95 -2.92 -12.81
CA TYR A 149 -3.30 -3.99 -13.53
C TYR A 149 -2.82 -3.51 -14.90
N ASP A 150 -1.67 -4.00 -15.35
CA ASP A 150 -1.17 -3.78 -16.71
C ASP A 150 -0.82 -5.13 -17.32
N SER A 151 -1.50 -5.48 -18.41
CA SER A 151 -1.33 -6.75 -19.11
C SER A 151 0.02 -6.87 -19.81
N SER A 152 0.62 -5.77 -20.25
CA SER A 152 1.90 -5.76 -20.96
C SER A 152 3.05 -6.13 -20.03
N THR A 153 3.01 -5.63 -18.79
CA THR A 153 4.05 -5.87 -17.78
C THR A 153 3.66 -6.97 -16.78
N LYS A 154 2.40 -7.44 -16.84
CA LYS A 154 1.79 -8.37 -15.89
C LYS A 154 2.02 -7.93 -14.43
N THR A 155 1.77 -6.65 -14.16
CA THR A 155 1.97 -6.07 -12.83
C THR A 155 0.68 -5.53 -12.24
N LEU A 156 0.57 -5.63 -10.92
CA LEU A 156 -0.48 -5.04 -10.12
C LEU A 156 0.13 -3.96 -9.21
N VAL A 157 -0.38 -2.73 -9.29
CA VAL A 157 0.15 -1.58 -8.52
C VAL A 157 -0.96 -0.94 -7.69
N PRO A 158 -0.80 -0.79 -6.37
CA PRO A 158 -1.81 -0.14 -5.55
C PRO A 158 -1.82 1.37 -5.77
N LEU A 159 -2.99 1.99 -5.62
CA LEU A 159 -3.15 3.44 -5.74
C LEU A 159 -2.41 4.18 -4.61
N LEU A 160 -2.40 3.60 -3.41
CA LEU A 160 -1.52 4.03 -2.33
C LEU A 160 -0.47 2.97 -2.06
N TYR A 161 0.77 3.39 -1.86
CA TYR A 161 1.77 2.47 -1.38
C TYR A 161 1.35 1.93 -0.02
N GLU A 162 1.26 0.60 0.09
CA GLU A 162 1.02 -0.07 1.34
C GLU A 162 1.88 -1.31 1.50
N SER A 163 2.21 -1.63 2.75
CA SER A 163 2.96 -2.83 3.13
C SER A 163 2.38 -3.39 4.42
N GLY A 164 1.93 -4.64 4.42
CA GLY A 164 1.28 -5.26 5.58
C GLY A 164 0.08 -4.47 6.10
N TYR A 165 -0.77 -3.98 5.19
CA TYR A 165 -1.97 -3.18 5.50
C TYR A 165 -1.69 -1.85 6.22
N LYS A 166 -0.45 -1.36 6.13
CA LYS A 166 -0.09 0.00 6.55
C LYS A 166 0.09 0.85 5.30
N GLU A 167 -0.86 1.74 5.06
CA GLU A 167 -0.86 2.66 3.93
C GLU A 167 0.06 3.84 4.16
N LYS A 168 0.59 4.38 3.07
CA LYS A 168 1.25 5.68 3.01
C LYS A 168 0.35 6.67 2.29
N THR A 169 0.73 7.94 2.38
CA THR A 169 0.04 9.07 1.76
C THR A 169 0.47 9.31 0.31
N TYR A 170 1.28 8.41 -0.26
CA TYR A 170 1.84 8.51 -1.61
C TYR A 170 1.67 7.18 -2.34
N GLY A 171 1.70 7.18 -3.67
CA GLY A 171 1.54 5.99 -4.49
C GLY A 171 1.24 6.32 -5.94
N LEU A 172 0.60 5.39 -6.66
CA LEU A 172 0.18 5.64 -8.04
C LEU A 172 -0.83 6.77 -8.16
N LEU A 173 -1.60 7.02 -7.10
CA LEU A 173 -2.52 8.15 -6.97
C LEU A 173 -1.85 9.51 -7.26
N ASP A 174 -0.57 9.68 -6.93
CA ASP A 174 0.13 10.97 -7.12
C ASP A 174 0.30 11.34 -8.61
N GLY A 175 0.15 10.36 -9.51
CA GLY A 175 0.16 10.55 -10.96
C GLY A 175 -1.22 10.63 -11.60
N VAL A 176 -2.30 10.69 -10.81
CA VAL A 176 -3.68 10.70 -11.30
C VAL A 176 -4.25 12.11 -11.22
N ASN A 177 -4.65 12.67 -12.37
CA ASN A 177 -5.30 13.99 -12.43
C ASN A 177 -6.82 13.89 -12.16
N GLU A 178 -7.47 12.87 -12.70
CA GLU A 178 -8.90 12.61 -12.57
C GLU A 178 -9.15 11.16 -12.17
N PRO A 179 -10.15 10.87 -11.31
CA PRO A 179 -10.45 9.50 -10.89
C PRO A 179 -10.55 8.53 -12.06
N TYR A 180 -9.84 7.41 -11.95
CA TYR A 180 -9.82 6.33 -12.95
C TYR A 180 -9.24 6.69 -14.33
N SER A 181 -8.74 7.92 -14.53
CA SER A 181 -8.10 8.30 -15.78
C SER A 181 -6.73 7.66 -15.94
N GLU A 182 -6.51 6.99 -17.07
CA GLU A 182 -5.24 6.38 -17.47
C GLU A 182 -4.45 7.28 -18.44
N ASP A 183 -4.45 8.59 -18.19
CA ASP A 183 -3.82 9.60 -19.04
C ASP A 183 -2.27 9.46 -19.13
N ARG A 184 -1.64 10.35 -19.90
CA ARG A 184 -0.18 10.33 -20.07
C ARG A 184 0.58 10.43 -18.75
N TYR A 185 0.09 11.21 -17.77
CA TYR A 185 0.76 11.38 -16.48
C TYR A 185 0.65 10.10 -15.64
N PHE A 186 -0.52 9.47 -15.66
CA PHE A 186 -0.74 8.17 -15.04
C PHE A 186 0.21 7.12 -15.60
N GLN A 187 0.32 7.03 -16.94
CA GLN A 187 1.23 6.08 -17.58
C GLN A 187 2.69 6.33 -17.22
N ILE A 188 3.12 7.60 -17.12
CA ILE A 188 4.47 7.96 -16.68
C ILE A 188 4.70 7.54 -15.22
N ALA A 189 3.78 7.87 -14.32
CA ALA A 189 3.86 7.50 -12.91
C ALA A 189 3.91 5.98 -12.76
N ARG A 190 3.03 5.26 -13.45
CA ARG A 190 2.98 3.80 -13.47
C ARG A 190 4.30 3.19 -13.98
N LYS A 191 4.86 3.71 -15.07
CA LYS A 191 6.15 3.25 -15.61
C LYS A 191 7.29 3.48 -14.61
N ASN A 192 7.26 4.59 -13.87
CA ASN A 192 8.27 4.84 -12.84
C ASN A 192 8.23 3.79 -11.73
N PHE A 193 7.06 3.29 -11.32
CA PHE A 193 6.96 2.21 -10.32
C PHE A 193 7.60 0.89 -10.72
N LEU A 194 7.93 0.70 -12.01
CA LEU A 194 8.62 -0.49 -12.51
C LEU A 194 10.16 -0.33 -12.52
N LYS A 195 10.67 0.89 -12.34
CA LYS A 195 12.11 1.16 -12.25
C LYS A 195 12.69 0.61 -10.95
N LYS A 196 13.97 0.24 -10.96
CA LYS A 196 14.66 -0.43 -9.84
C LYS A 196 14.46 0.29 -8.50
N GLU A 197 14.53 1.62 -8.51
CA GLU A 197 14.35 2.46 -7.33
C GLU A 197 12.91 2.49 -6.78
N PHE A 198 11.92 2.02 -7.55
CA PHE A 198 10.51 1.99 -7.16
C PHE A 198 9.86 0.61 -7.27
N GLN A 199 10.59 -0.44 -7.68
CA GLN A 199 10.07 -1.81 -7.85
C GLN A 199 9.37 -2.38 -6.62
N PHE A 200 9.66 -1.84 -5.44
CA PHE A 200 8.98 -2.19 -4.21
C PHE A 200 7.53 -1.68 -4.11
N HIS A 201 7.01 -0.95 -5.10
CA HIS A 201 5.60 -0.53 -5.12
C HIS A 201 4.73 -1.48 -5.94
N ALA A 202 5.31 -2.15 -6.95
CA ALA A 202 4.61 -3.04 -7.86
C ALA A 202 4.67 -4.50 -7.40
N TYR A 203 3.59 -5.24 -7.66
CA TYR A 203 3.55 -6.69 -7.56
C TYR A 203 3.63 -7.28 -8.97
N PHE A 204 4.58 -8.19 -9.20
CA PHE A 204 4.85 -8.83 -10.47
C PHE A 204 4.22 -10.22 -10.50
N TYR A 205 3.47 -10.53 -11.55
CA TYR A 205 2.88 -11.85 -11.73
C TYR A 205 3.98 -12.93 -11.80
N LYS A 206 3.77 -14.02 -11.07
CA LYS A 206 4.56 -15.23 -11.05
C LYS A 206 3.65 -16.38 -11.48
N PRO A 207 3.80 -16.87 -12.72
CA PRO A 207 3.03 -18.03 -13.20
C PRO A 207 3.33 -19.28 -12.37
#